data_AF-A0A8T1NQH4-F1
#
_entry.id   AF-A0A8T1NQH4-F1
#
_cell.length_a   1.000
_cell.length_b   1.000
_cell.length_c   1.000
_cell.angle_alpha   90.00
_cell.angle_beta   90.00
_cell.angle_gamma   90.00
#
_symmetry.space_group_name_H-M   'P 1'
#
loop_
_entity.id
_entity.type
_entity.pdbx_description
1 polymer ?
#
loop_
_entity_poly.entity_id
_entity_poly.type
_entity_poly.pdbx_seq_one_letter_code
_entity_poly.pdbx_strand_id
1 'polypeptide(L)'
;MDGSLDFEFEDPLLSSPVVTKKRKKVIGLDDLLSDYYKEKSKLVERESIQEKAQKAYNSDDDVNTKEASLSEVIDQCQNQMREISGEEDMSTWGMHVFGNQKVPPPLAFPGLGSCAILQSFMNNELNSLFELDSDKGDLFLEGLLANGWLSKLAFICGCVEKSMAMWTFNLMLYSPKEELRTSACEFWCAILSSKDEPVLIDWLPSYFELKGALEIYGFQSKSSFNRDSLHAGSNCGGPPQNIRSWVRFAAACSHVRNKFSVLSTSEAEELVEVIIFLFLDHQLHGLAVLLYECMQSLISYFTEKEWKNSCNKIAKSLACRVPKDLNCLRAVECISGYDTRSKQLRSSVAYQILLVCFDNKMLD
;
A
#
# COMPACT_ATOMS: atom_id res chain seq x y z
N MET A 1 -30.00 24.27 -42.96
CA MET A 1 -28.76 25.05 -42.94
C MET A 1 -28.00 24.59 -41.71
N ASP A 2 -26.89 23.90 -41.96
CA ASP A 2 -25.96 23.40 -40.94
C ASP A 2 -25.23 24.57 -40.27
N GLY A 3 -25.06 24.49 -38.96
CA GLY A 3 -24.26 25.43 -38.18
C GLY A 3 -23.58 24.68 -37.04
N SER A 4 -22.31 24.33 -37.25
CA SER A 4 -21.40 23.75 -36.26
C SER A 4 -20.95 24.81 -35.25
N LEU A 5 -20.95 24.43 -33.97
CA LEU A 5 -20.55 25.25 -32.82
C LEU A 5 -19.06 25.60 -32.86
N ASP A 6 -18.77 26.89 -32.73
CA ASP A 6 -17.45 27.50 -32.62
C ASP A 6 -17.25 28.00 -31.18
N PHE A 7 -16.16 27.59 -30.53
CA PHE A 7 -15.78 28.03 -29.19
C PHE A 7 -14.25 28.19 -29.14
N GLU A 8 -13.73 29.23 -29.76
CA GLU A 8 -12.42 29.77 -29.41
C GLU A 8 -12.60 31.08 -28.63
N PHE A 9 -12.40 31.02 -27.32
CA PHE A 9 -11.88 32.14 -26.53
C PHE A 9 -11.15 31.60 -25.29
N GLU A 10 -9.82 31.68 -25.30
CA GLU A 10 -9.04 32.53 -24.38
C GLU A 10 -7.56 32.10 -24.37
N ASP A 11 -6.68 33.10 -24.49
CA ASP A 11 -5.26 33.11 -24.13
C ASP A 11 -5.14 34.35 -23.20
N PRO A 12 -4.26 34.48 -22.18
CA PRO A 12 -2.87 33.98 -22.21
C PRO A 12 -2.25 33.60 -20.84
N LEU A 13 -0.96 33.25 -20.89
CA LEU A 13 0.07 33.31 -19.83
C LEU A 13 0.52 31.97 -19.24
N LEU A 14 1.28 31.19 -20.01
CA LEU A 14 2.51 30.57 -19.48
C LEU A 14 3.61 30.53 -20.56
N SER A 15 4.71 31.17 -20.22
CA SER A 15 5.94 31.35 -20.99
C SER A 15 6.60 30.05 -21.45
N SER A 16 6.89 29.94 -22.75
CA SER A 16 7.84 28.97 -23.31
C SER A 16 9.31 29.39 -23.08
N PRO A 17 10.28 28.48 -23.26
CA PRO A 17 11.45 28.79 -24.06
C PRO A 17 11.41 28.02 -25.39
N VAL A 18 11.23 28.79 -26.45
CA VAL A 18 11.87 28.71 -27.77
C VAL A 18 12.37 27.32 -28.21
N VAL A 19 11.66 26.70 -29.15
CA VAL A 19 12.24 25.74 -30.09
C VAL A 19 11.99 26.21 -31.52
N THR A 20 13.05 26.08 -32.29
CA THR A 20 13.34 26.64 -33.60
C THR A 20 12.35 26.23 -34.70
N LYS A 21 12.10 27.18 -35.62
CA LYS A 21 11.32 27.01 -36.85
C LYS A 21 11.79 25.80 -37.67
N LYS A 22 10.99 24.74 -37.73
CA LYS A 22 10.95 23.82 -38.88
C LYS A 22 9.50 23.74 -39.37
N ARG A 23 9.25 24.29 -40.57
CA ARG A 23 7.99 24.12 -41.30
C ARG A 23 7.72 22.62 -41.43
N LYS A 24 6.64 22.12 -40.83
CA LYS A 24 6.13 20.77 -41.08
C LYS A 24 5.73 20.70 -42.56
N LYS A 25 6.47 19.92 -43.37
CA LYS A 25 5.95 19.48 -44.67
C LYS A 25 4.76 18.57 -44.38
N VAL A 26 3.64 18.84 -45.02
CA VAL A 26 2.49 17.94 -45.02
C VAL A 26 2.96 16.65 -45.70
N ILE A 27 2.93 15.55 -44.95
CA ILE A 27 3.32 14.23 -45.46
C ILE A 27 2.22 13.81 -46.44
N GLY A 28 2.57 13.70 -47.72
CA GLY A 28 1.64 13.24 -48.75
C GLY A 28 1.43 11.72 -48.67
N LEU A 29 0.30 11.24 -49.20
CA LEU A 29 0.03 9.80 -49.29
C LEU A 29 1.13 9.07 -50.09
N ASP A 30 1.70 9.73 -51.10
CA ASP A 30 2.79 9.22 -51.92
C ASP A 30 4.12 9.09 -51.16
N ASP A 31 4.35 9.96 -50.16
CA ASP A 31 5.51 9.87 -49.27
C ASP A 31 5.38 8.64 -48.36
N LEU A 32 4.19 8.39 -47.80
CA LEU A 32 3.90 7.21 -46.98
C LEU A 32 3.99 5.91 -47.77
N LEU A 33 3.51 5.89 -49.02
CA LEU A 33 3.66 4.75 -49.91
C LEU A 33 5.12 4.47 -50.25
N SER A 34 5.89 5.52 -50.53
CA SER A 34 7.33 5.39 -50.81
C SER A 34 8.10 4.86 -49.59
N ASP A 35 7.75 5.32 -48.39
CA ASP A 35 8.36 4.83 -47.15
C ASP A 35 7.96 3.38 -46.87
N TYR A 36 6.69 3.01 -47.09
CA TYR A 36 6.23 1.63 -46.97
C TYR A 36 6.98 0.67 -47.91
N TYR A 37 7.16 1.05 -49.18
CA TYR A 37 7.90 0.20 -50.12
C TYR A 37 9.41 0.14 -49.80
N LYS A 38 10.01 1.23 -49.30
CA LYS A 38 11.40 1.22 -48.80
C LYS A 38 11.58 0.36 -47.57
N GLU A 39 10.60 0.35 -46.67
CA GLU A 39 10.65 -0.47 -45.46
C GLU A 39 10.45 -1.95 -45.81
N LYS A 40 9.54 -2.24 -46.74
CA LYS A 40 9.36 -3.59 -47.29
C LYS A 40 10.61 -4.10 -48.01
N SER A 41 11.30 -3.26 -48.79
CA SER A 41 12.56 -3.65 -49.43
C SER A 41 13.68 -3.92 -48.41
N LYS A 42 13.76 -3.12 -47.33
CA LYS A 42 14.71 -3.35 -46.23
C LYS A 42 14.43 -4.65 -45.47
N LEU A 43 13.16 -5.02 -45.29
CA LEU A 43 12.80 -6.30 -44.66
C LEU A 43 13.21 -7.49 -45.53
N VAL A 44 12.95 -7.43 -46.84
CA VAL A 44 13.39 -8.47 -47.79
C VAL A 44 14.92 -8.54 -47.85
N GLU A 45 15.62 -7.41 -47.79
CA GLU A 45 17.08 -7.38 -47.76
C GLU A 45 17.62 -7.98 -46.46
N ARG A 46 17.01 -7.68 -45.30
CA ARG A 46 17.34 -8.29 -44.01
C ARG A 46 17.07 -9.79 -43.99
N GLU A 47 15.93 -10.25 -44.51
CA GLU A 47 15.61 -11.68 -44.64
C GLU A 47 16.61 -12.39 -45.56
N SER A 48 17.02 -11.76 -46.66
CA SER A 48 18.04 -12.33 -47.56
C SER A 48 19.44 -12.39 -46.93
N ILE A 49 19.79 -11.43 -46.06
CA ILE A 49 21.03 -11.45 -45.26
C ILE A 49 20.94 -12.55 -44.19
N GLN A 50 19.78 -12.72 -43.56
CA GLN A 50 19.53 -13.74 -42.55
C GLN A 50 19.54 -15.15 -43.14
N GLU A 51 18.93 -15.37 -44.32
CA GLU A 51 18.99 -16.64 -45.05
C GLU A 51 20.41 -16.97 -45.54
N LYS A 52 21.20 -15.96 -45.95
CA LYS A 52 22.62 -16.15 -46.31
C LYS A 52 23.49 -16.44 -45.08
N ALA A 53 23.18 -15.85 -43.93
CA ALA A 53 23.85 -16.14 -42.66
C ALA A 53 23.49 -17.55 -42.15
N GLN A 54 22.22 -17.98 -42.27
CA GLN A 54 21.78 -19.33 -41.92
C GLN A 54 22.35 -20.42 -42.83
N LYS A 55 22.57 -20.15 -44.13
CA LYS A 55 23.23 -21.09 -45.05
C LYS A 55 24.74 -21.22 -44.84
N ALA A 56 25.37 -20.28 -44.10
CA ALA A 56 26.82 -20.26 -43.87
C ALA A 56 27.24 -20.80 -42.49
N TYR A 57 26.32 -20.97 -41.53
CA TYR A 57 26.63 -21.39 -40.16
C TYR A 57 25.56 -22.36 -39.61
N ASN A 58 25.68 -23.64 -39.98
CA ASN A 58 25.20 -24.72 -39.13
C ASN A 58 26.34 -25.09 -38.16
N SER A 59 26.50 -24.32 -37.08
CA SER A 59 27.29 -24.72 -35.90
C SER A 59 26.49 -24.32 -34.67
N ASP A 60 26.16 -25.30 -33.84
CA ASP A 60 25.30 -25.24 -32.64
C ASP A 60 25.89 -24.38 -31.49
N ASP A 61 26.98 -23.65 -31.72
CA ASP A 61 27.82 -23.06 -30.67
C ASP A 61 27.39 -21.65 -30.21
N ASP A 62 26.46 -20.98 -30.91
CA ASP A 62 26.18 -19.55 -30.70
C ASP A 62 25.05 -19.23 -29.70
N VAL A 63 24.41 -20.26 -29.13
CA VAL A 63 23.42 -20.08 -28.04
C VAL A 63 24.12 -19.95 -26.69
N ASN A 64 25.20 -20.70 -26.49
CA ASN A 64 25.91 -20.80 -25.21
C ASN A 64 26.75 -19.55 -24.89
N THR A 65 27.23 -18.83 -25.92
CA THR A 65 28.01 -17.59 -25.79
C THR A 65 27.16 -16.41 -25.29
N LYS A 66 25.90 -16.32 -25.70
CA LYS A 66 24.99 -15.26 -25.24
C LYS A 66 24.54 -15.49 -23.80
N GLU A 67 24.24 -16.74 -23.44
CA GLU A 67 23.91 -17.12 -22.06
C GLU A 67 25.11 -16.86 -21.12
N ALA A 68 26.33 -17.24 -21.53
CA ALA A 68 27.54 -16.95 -20.78
C ALA A 68 27.78 -15.44 -20.59
N SER A 69 27.56 -14.63 -21.64
CA SER A 69 27.68 -13.16 -21.53
C SER A 69 26.63 -12.54 -20.61
N LEU A 70 25.41 -13.10 -20.57
CA LEU A 70 24.35 -12.65 -19.67
C LEU A 70 24.68 -13.03 -18.22
N SER A 71 25.16 -14.25 -18.00
CA SER A 71 25.65 -14.69 -16.68
C SER A 71 26.80 -13.82 -16.19
N GLU A 72 27.75 -13.47 -17.06
CA GLU A 72 28.86 -12.59 -16.70
C GLU A 72 28.37 -11.19 -16.31
N VAL A 73 27.40 -10.62 -17.03
CA VAL A 73 26.78 -9.34 -16.67
C VAL A 73 26.00 -9.43 -15.35
N ILE A 74 25.28 -10.53 -15.12
CA ILE A 74 24.56 -10.78 -13.85
C ILE A 74 25.55 -10.89 -12.69
N ASP A 75 26.63 -11.63 -12.86
CA ASP A 75 27.67 -11.82 -11.84
C ASP A 75 28.39 -10.50 -11.56
N GLN A 76 28.67 -9.71 -12.60
CA GLN A 76 29.28 -8.39 -12.46
C GLN A 76 28.34 -7.44 -11.71
N CYS A 77 27.02 -7.49 -11.98
CA CYS A 77 26.02 -6.72 -11.26
C CYS A 77 25.88 -7.17 -9.80
N GLN A 78 25.92 -8.47 -9.53
CA GLN A 78 25.90 -9.03 -8.16
C GLN A 78 27.17 -8.67 -7.38
N ASN A 79 28.32 -8.64 -8.04
CA ASN A 79 29.59 -8.25 -7.42
C ASN A 79 29.64 -6.75 -7.16
N GLN A 80 29.14 -5.92 -8.08
CA GLN A 80 28.94 -4.49 -7.83
C GLN A 80 27.93 -4.23 -6.72
N MET A 81 26.84 -5.00 -6.63
CA MET A 81 25.92 -4.92 -5.50
C MET A 81 26.60 -5.30 -4.18
N ARG A 82 27.47 -6.33 -4.18
CA ARG A 82 28.26 -6.72 -3.00
C ARG A 82 29.29 -5.67 -2.59
N GLU A 83 29.91 -5.01 -3.55
CA GLU A 83 30.91 -3.97 -3.33
C GLU A 83 30.28 -2.64 -2.88
N ILE A 84 29.09 -2.31 -3.39
CA ILE A 84 28.27 -1.18 -2.91
C ILE A 84 27.64 -1.50 -1.55
N SER A 85 27.32 -2.77 -1.29
CA SER A 85 26.86 -3.25 0.01
C SER A 85 28.04 -3.51 0.95
N GLY A 86 28.85 -2.47 1.22
CA GLY A 86 29.80 -2.53 2.33
C GLY A 86 29.09 -3.08 3.56
N GLU A 87 29.48 -4.28 4.00
CA GLU A 87 28.75 -5.07 5.00
C GLU A 87 28.65 -4.35 6.37
N GLU A 88 29.40 -3.26 6.55
CA GLU A 88 29.36 -2.39 7.72
C GLU A 88 28.17 -1.42 7.76
N ASP A 89 27.63 -0.94 6.64
CA ASP A 89 26.65 0.18 6.68
C ASP A 89 25.18 -0.26 6.70
N MET A 90 24.81 -1.39 6.09
CA MET A 90 23.43 -1.90 6.15
C MET A 90 23.09 -2.56 7.49
N SER A 91 24.10 -2.91 8.29
CA SER A 91 23.94 -3.63 9.56
C SER A 91 23.66 -2.72 10.77
N THR A 92 23.66 -1.39 10.59
CA THR A 92 23.64 -0.44 11.72
C THR A 92 22.25 0.01 12.16
N TRP A 93 21.20 -0.24 11.37
CA TRP A 93 19.83 0.20 11.68
C TRP A 93 18.77 -0.66 10.98
N GLY A 94 17.52 -0.58 11.47
CA GLY A 94 16.43 -1.42 11.01
C GLY A 94 16.04 -2.43 12.09
N MET A 95 14.81 -2.30 12.58
CA MET A 95 14.23 -3.20 13.56
C MET A 95 13.35 -4.22 12.85
N HIS A 96 13.47 -5.49 13.22
CA HIS A 96 12.57 -6.52 12.71
C HIS A 96 11.27 -6.51 13.52
N VAL A 97 10.27 -5.76 13.07
CA VAL A 97 9.07 -5.50 13.87
C VAL A 97 8.05 -6.64 13.80
N PHE A 98 8.11 -7.45 12.74
CA PHE A 98 7.24 -8.61 12.54
C PHE A 98 7.97 -9.92 12.82
N GLY A 99 7.62 -10.68 13.84
CA GLY A 99 8.17 -12.03 14.07
C GLY A 99 7.38 -13.13 13.38
N ASN A 100 7.27 -14.27 14.06
CA ASN A 100 6.53 -15.43 13.56
C ASN A 100 5.04 -15.12 13.42
N GLN A 101 4.50 -15.41 12.24
CA GLN A 101 3.08 -15.29 11.95
C GLN A 101 2.29 -16.48 12.52
N LYS A 102 1.10 -16.20 13.03
CA LYS A 102 0.11 -17.20 13.45
C LYS A 102 -0.81 -17.55 12.28
N VAL A 103 -1.50 -18.67 12.39
CA VAL A 103 -2.51 -19.07 11.39
C VAL A 103 -3.65 -18.05 11.41
N PRO A 104 -3.98 -17.41 10.27
CA PRO A 104 -5.12 -16.51 10.17
C PRO A 104 -6.46 -17.23 10.47
N PRO A 105 -7.47 -16.51 10.96
CA PRO A 105 -8.80 -17.10 11.16
C PRO A 105 -9.40 -17.57 9.82
N PRO A 106 -10.26 -18.62 9.83
CA PRO A 106 -10.99 -19.04 8.64
C PRO A 106 -11.86 -17.92 8.08
N LEU A 107 -11.91 -17.80 6.75
CA LEU A 107 -12.70 -16.77 6.03
C LEU A 107 -14.18 -17.16 5.82
N ALA A 108 -14.65 -18.25 6.43
CA ALA A 108 -16.03 -18.67 6.30
C ALA A 108 -16.95 -17.79 7.17
N PHE A 109 -17.89 -17.08 6.54
CA PHE A 109 -18.85 -16.21 7.21
C PHE A 109 -20.27 -16.81 7.16
N PRO A 110 -20.68 -17.62 8.16
CA PRO A 110 -21.98 -18.30 8.14
C PRO A 110 -23.21 -17.37 8.16
N GLY A 111 -23.01 -16.05 8.36
CA GLY A 111 -24.08 -15.03 8.31
C GLY A 111 -24.14 -14.24 7.00
N LEU A 112 -23.29 -14.53 6.00
CA LEU A 112 -23.28 -13.78 4.74
C LEU A 112 -24.51 -14.14 3.88
N GLY A 113 -24.91 -15.42 3.89
CA GLY A 113 -26.12 -15.91 3.21
C GLY A 113 -27.41 -15.22 3.67
N SER A 114 -27.46 -14.71 4.91
CA SER A 114 -28.62 -14.00 5.46
C SER A 114 -28.62 -12.48 5.21
N CYS A 115 -27.61 -11.95 4.51
CA CYS A 115 -27.54 -10.52 4.18
C CYS A 115 -28.74 -10.09 3.32
N ALA A 116 -29.43 -9.02 3.71
CA ALA A 116 -30.61 -8.51 3.03
C ALA A 116 -30.31 -8.11 1.58
N ILE A 117 -29.13 -7.54 1.31
CA ILE A 117 -28.67 -7.27 -0.06
C ILE A 117 -28.64 -8.58 -0.88
N LEU A 118 -27.98 -9.62 -0.37
CA LEU A 118 -27.89 -10.90 -1.09
C LEU A 118 -29.27 -11.56 -1.26
N GLN A 119 -30.08 -11.57 -0.21
CA GLN A 119 -31.46 -12.08 -0.25
C GLN A 119 -32.33 -11.30 -1.24
N SER A 120 -32.12 -9.99 -1.38
CA SER A 120 -32.86 -9.19 -2.38
C SER A 120 -32.53 -9.61 -3.81
N PHE A 121 -31.28 -9.98 -4.10
CA PHE A 121 -30.88 -10.51 -5.41
C PHE A 121 -31.44 -11.92 -5.63
N MET A 122 -31.37 -12.79 -4.63
CA MET A 122 -31.87 -14.18 -4.72
C MET A 122 -33.39 -14.24 -4.93
N ASN A 123 -34.13 -13.32 -4.31
CA ASN A 123 -35.59 -13.26 -4.39
C ASN A 123 -36.11 -12.41 -5.58
N ASN A 124 -35.20 -11.84 -6.39
CA ASN A 124 -35.58 -11.03 -7.55
C ASN A 124 -35.88 -11.91 -8.77
N GLU A 125 -36.80 -11.49 -9.63
CA GLU A 125 -37.07 -12.14 -10.92
C GLU A 125 -35.81 -12.22 -11.82
N LEU A 126 -34.91 -11.24 -11.68
CA LEU A 126 -33.61 -11.22 -12.36
C LEU A 126 -32.65 -12.32 -11.89
N ASN A 127 -32.93 -13.03 -10.79
CA ASN A 127 -32.12 -14.17 -10.38
C ASN A 127 -32.10 -15.28 -11.44
N SER A 128 -33.08 -15.31 -12.34
CA SER A 128 -33.05 -16.17 -13.53
C SER A 128 -31.85 -15.94 -14.45
N LEU A 129 -31.21 -14.77 -14.41
CA LEU A 129 -30.01 -14.43 -15.18
C LEU A 129 -28.71 -14.81 -14.47
N PHE A 130 -28.72 -14.81 -13.13
CA PHE A 130 -27.52 -15.01 -12.32
C PHE A 130 -27.46 -16.43 -11.73
N GLU A 131 -28.58 -17.16 -11.72
CA GLU A 131 -28.72 -18.50 -11.15
C GLU A 131 -28.10 -18.61 -9.75
N LEU A 132 -28.36 -17.60 -8.90
CA LEU A 132 -27.84 -17.54 -7.54
C LEU A 132 -28.60 -18.52 -6.66
N ASP A 133 -27.85 -19.42 -6.04
CA ASP A 133 -28.25 -20.29 -4.96
C ASP A 133 -27.45 -19.93 -3.68
N SER A 134 -27.71 -20.65 -2.59
CA SER A 134 -27.00 -20.45 -1.32
C SER A 134 -25.49 -20.67 -1.44
N ASP A 135 -25.05 -21.45 -2.42
CA ASP A 135 -23.67 -21.92 -2.53
C ASP A 135 -22.83 -20.97 -3.42
N LYS A 136 -23.47 -20.28 -4.36
CA LYS A 136 -22.86 -19.28 -5.25
C LYS A 136 -22.93 -17.85 -4.74
N GLY A 137 -23.70 -17.59 -3.67
CA GLY A 137 -23.89 -16.25 -3.11
C GLY A 137 -22.57 -15.56 -2.73
N ASP A 138 -21.64 -16.30 -2.12
CA ASP A 138 -20.34 -15.77 -1.71
C ASP A 138 -19.48 -15.33 -2.91
N LEU A 139 -19.45 -16.15 -3.97
CA LEU A 139 -18.72 -15.82 -5.21
C LEU A 139 -19.31 -14.60 -5.92
N PHE A 140 -20.64 -14.46 -5.89
CA PHE A 140 -21.31 -13.28 -6.42
C PHE A 140 -20.91 -12.01 -5.68
N LEU A 141 -20.89 -12.06 -4.34
CA LEU A 141 -20.44 -10.93 -3.52
C LEU A 141 -18.94 -10.63 -3.71
N GLU A 142 -18.09 -11.66 -3.81
CA GLU A 142 -16.67 -11.49 -4.17
C GLU A 142 -16.54 -10.75 -5.51
N GLY A 143 -17.33 -11.13 -6.52
CA GLY A 143 -17.38 -10.47 -7.82
C GLY A 143 -17.85 -9.01 -7.74
N LEU A 144 -18.89 -8.72 -6.95
CA LEU A 144 -19.36 -7.35 -6.73
C LEU A 144 -18.32 -6.50 -6.00
N LEU A 145 -17.59 -7.08 -5.06
CA LEU A 145 -16.52 -6.40 -4.34
C LEU A 145 -15.35 -6.10 -5.27
N ALA A 146 -14.85 -7.11 -5.99
CA ALA A 146 -13.70 -6.98 -6.90
C ALA A 146 -13.93 -5.95 -8.01
N ASN A 147 -15.17 -5.87 -8.51
CA ASN A 147 -15.54 -4.89 -9.54
C ASN A 147 -15.99 -3.53 -8.97
N GLY A 148 -15.91 -3.33 -7.64
CA GLY A 148 -16.28 -2.09 -6.96
C GLY A 148 -17.78 -1.80 -6.88
N TRP A 149 -18.64 -2.65 -7.44
CA TRP A 149 -20.11 -2.50 -7.41
C TRP A 149 -20.68 -2.57 -6.00
N LEU A 150 -20.05 -3.33 -5.11
CA LEU A 150 -20.50 -3.43 -3.72
C LEU A 150 -20.50 -2.08 -3.00
N SER A 151 -19.48 -1.24 -3.25
CA SER A 151 -19.42 0.11 -2.68
C SER A 151 -20.56 0.99 -3.19
N LYS A 152 -20.86 0.93 -4.50
CA LYS A 152 -21.97 1.66 -5.12
C LYS A 152 -23.32 1.22 -4.55
N LEU A 153 -23.51 -0.08 -4.35
CA LEU A 153 -24.72 -0.61 -3.73
C LEU A 153 -24.88 -0.12 -2.30
N ALA A 154 -23.81 -0.14 -1.50
CA ALA A 154 -23.84 0.41 -0.14
C ALA A 154 -24.21 1.91 -0.12
N PHE A 155 -23.75 2.71 -1.09
CA PHE A 155 -24.16 4.10 -1.23
C PHE A 155 -25.62 4.27 -1.66
N ILE A 156 -26.11 3.45 -2.59
CA ILE A 156 -27.50 3.50 -3.05
C ILE A 156 -28.48 3.07 -1.94
N CYS A 157 -28.14 1.99 -1.22
CA CYS A 157 -28.94 1.49 -0.10
C CYS A 157 -28.82 2.38 1.13
N GLY A 158 -27.77 3.20 1.23
CA GLY A 158 -27.48 4.02 2.40
C GLY A 158 -27.13 3.21 3.65
N CYS A 159 -26.85 1.91 3.53
CA CYS A 159 -26.49 1.06 4.65
C CYS A 159 -25.42 0.00 4.30
N VAL A 160 -24.63 -0.38 5.30
CA VAL A 160 -23.76 -1.56 5.29
C VAL A 160 -24.16 -2.45 6.46
N GLU A 161 -24.76 -3.60 6.11
CA GLU A 161 -25.18 -4.60 7.08
C GLU A 161 -24.00 -5.20 7.85
N LYS A 162 -24.25 -5.64 9.09
CA LYS A 162 -23.21 -6.22 9.95
C LYS A 162 -22.47 -7.39 9.31
N SER A 163 -23.18 -8.31 8.65
CA SER A 163 -22.58 -9.47 7.99
C SER A 163 -21.62 -9.05 6.87
N MET A 164 -22.03 -8.07 6.05
CA MET A 164 -21.23 -7.50 4.97
C MET A 164 -19.99 -6.77 5.50
N ALA A 165 -20.17 -5.95 6.55
CA ALA A 165 -19.08 -5.22 7.18
C ALA A 165 -18.03 -6.18 7.77
N MET A 166 -18.46 -7.18 8.54
CA MET A 166 -17.54 -8.18 9.11
C MET A 166 -16.82 -8.98 8.02
N TRP A 167 -17.54 -9.42 6.98
CA TRP A 167 -16.96 -10.18 5.87
C TRP A 167 -15.91 -9.38 5.10
N THR A 168 -16.24 -8.15 4.66
CA THR A 168 -15.28 -7.28 3.95
C THR A 168 -14.08 -6.92 4.82
N PHE A 169 -14.27 -6.65 6.11
CA PHE A 169 -13.16 -6.39 7.04
C PHE A 169 -12.22 -7.59 7.16
N ASN A 170 -12.75 -8.82 7.26
CA ASN A 170 -11.92 -10.02 7.34
C ASN A 170 -11.25 -10.35 6.01
N LEU A 171 -11.90 -10.10 4.87
CA LEU A 171 -11.27 -10.21 3.56
C LEU A 171 -10.08 -9.27 3.42
N MET A 172 -10.24 -8.00 3.83
CA MET A 172 -9.17 -7.01 3.82
C MET A 172 -7.94 -7.50 4.60
N LEU A 173 -8.16 -8.11 5.76
CA LEU A 173 -7.10 -8.50 6.67
C LEU A 173 -6.48 -9.85 6.33
N TYR A 174 -7.26 -10.86 5.97
CA TYR A 174 -6.83 -12.26 5.97
C TYR A 174 -7.01 -12.97 4.63
N SER A 175 -7.62 -12.36 3.62
CA SER A 175 -7.80 -13.00 2.32
C SER A 175 -6.44 -13.36 1.71
N PRO A 176 -6.25 -14.58 1.17
CA PRO A 176 -5.03 -14.93 0.43
C PRO A 176 -4.98 -14.24 -0.95
N LYS A 177 -6.13 -13.83 -1.50
CA LYS A 177 -6.23 -13.16 -2.81
C LYS A 177 -5.97 -11.66 -2.65
N GLU A 178 -4.91 -11.15 -3.29
CA GLU A 178 -4.56 -9.72 -3.24
C GLU A 178 -5.65 -8.80 -3.78
N GLU A 179 -6.32 -9.22 -4.85
CA GLU A 179 -7.44 -8.50 -5.45
C GLU A 179 -8.57 -8.26 -4.44
N LEU A 180 -8.96 -9.30 -3.70
CA LEU A 180 -10.00 -9.18 -2.66
C LEU A 180 -9.53 -8.33 -1.48
N ARG A 181 -8.27 -8.46 -1.04
CA ARG A 181 -7.73 -7.61 0.04
C ARG A 181 -7.75 -6.13 -0.35
N THR A 182 -7.38 -5.83 -1.59
CA THR A 182 -7.31 -4.46 -2.11
C THR A 182 -8.71 -3.90 -2.28
N SER A 183 -9.61 -4.65 -2.91
CA SER A 183 -11.01 -4.23 -3.14
C SER A 183 -11.77 -4.05 -1.82
N ALA A 184 -11.54 -4.92 -0.83
CA ALA A 184 -12.10 -4.76 0.52
C ALA A 184 -11.56 -3.50 1.22
N CYS A 185 -10.28 -3.19 1.06
CA CYS A 185 -9.69 -1.97 1.58
C CYS A 185 -10.29 -0.72 0.92
N GLU A 186 -10.43 -0.73 -0.40
CA GLU A 186 -11.04 0.35 -1.18
C GLU A 186 -12.51 0.56 -0.81
N PHE A 187 -13.26 -0.52 -0.62
CA PHE A 187 -14.63 -0.48 -0.10
C PHE A 187 -14.68 0.28 1.23
N TRP A 188 -13.86 -0.11 2.21
CA TRP A 188 -13.84 0.57 3.50
C TRP A 188 -13.37 2.02 3.40
N CYS A 189 -12.33 2.30 2.61
CA CYS A 189 -11.84 3.66 2.40
C CYS A 189 -12.93 4.54 1.79
N ALA A 190 -13.69 4.04 0.81
CA ALA A 190 -14.77 4.77 0.16
C ALA A 190 -15.92 5.06 1.14
N ILE A 191 -16.39 4.03 1.85
CA ILE A 191 -17.49 4.16 2.81
C ILE A 191 -17.14 5.15 3.93
N LEU A 192 -15.93 5.07 4.47
CA LEU A 192 -15.47 5.96 5.53
C LEU A 192 -15.20 7.39 5.01
N SER A 193 -14.63 7.55 3.82
CA SER A 193 -14.27 8.86 3.28
C SER A 193 -15.43 9.64 2.64
N SER A 194 -16.61 9.03 2.51
CA SER A 194 -17.77 9.67 1.90
C SER A 194 -18.11 10.97 2.63
N LYS A 195 -18.17 12.07 1.87
CA LYS A 195 -18.55 13.40 2.38
C LYS A 195 -20.06 13.63 2.34
N ASP A 196 -20.75 12.93 1.45
CA ASP A 196 -22.19 12.97 1.25
C ASP A 196 -22.96 12.33 2.43
N GLU A 197 -24.26 12.08 2.24
CA GLU A 197 -25.13 11.45 3.23
C GLU A 197 -24.43 10.21 3.84
N PRO A 198 -24.33 10.16 5.18
CA PRO A 198 -23.56 9.11 5.84
C PRO A 198 -24.25 7.77 5.62
N VAL A 199 -23.52 6.83 5.04
CA VAL A 199 -23.93 5.43 4.99
C VAL A 199 -24.03 4.90 6.41
N LEU A 200 -25.18 4.32 6.77
CA LEU A 200 -25.39 3.73 8.08
C LEU A 200 -24.64 2.39 8.16
N ILE A 201 -23.68 2.30 9.07
CA ILE A 201 -22.84 1.10 9.23
C ILE A 201 -23.30 0.37 10.50
N ASP A 202 -23.89 -0.81 10.34
CA ASP A 202 -24.44 -1.59 11.46
C ASP A 202 -23.34 -2.11 12.40
N TRP A 203 -22.12 -2.25 11.89
CA TRP A 203 -20.97 -2.74 12.64
C TRP A 203 -19.67 -2.12 12.16
N LEU A 204 -18.90 -1.57 13.09
CA LEU A 204 -17.56 -1.04 12.87
C LEU A 204 -16.53 -1.91 13.59
N PRO A 205 -15.36 -2.14 12.99
CA PRO A 205 -14.30 -2.87 13.66
C PRO A 205 -13.74 -2.06 14.81
N SER A 206 -13.46 -2.75 15.92
CA SER A 206 -12.77 -2.18 17.06
C SER A 206 -11.27 -2.09 16.82
N TYR A 207 -10.59 -1.19 17.55
CA TYR A 207 -9.13 -1.15 17.57
C TYR A 207 -8.52 -2.51 17.95
N PHE A 208 -9.13 -3.26 18.86
CA PHE A 208 -8.66 -4.58 19.28
C PHE A 208 -8.61 -5.59 18.12
N GLU A 209 -9.59 -5.56 17.21
CA GLU A 209 -9.58 -6.43 16.03
C GLU A 209 -8.52 -6.00 15.03
N LEU A 210 -8.34 -4.68 14.85
CA LEU A 210 -7.30 -4.13 13.99
C LEU A 210 -5.89 -4.45 14.50
N LYS A 211 -5.65 -4.30 15.80
CA LYS A 211 -4.40 -4.64 16.48
C LYS A 211 -4.15 -6.14 16.47
N GLY A 212 -5.18 -6.92 16.79
CA GLY A 212 -5.11 -8.39 16.79
C GLY A 212 -4.68 -8.94 15.43
N ALA A 213 -5.10 -8.31 14.33
CA ALA A 213 -4.62 -8.66 12.99
C ALA A 213 -3.11 -8.49 12.84
N LEU A 214 -2.54 -7.36 13.27
CA LEU A 214 -1.08 -7.16 13.24
C LEU A 214 -0.35 -8.19 14.11
N GLU A 215 -0.89 -8.51 15.29
CA GLU A 215 -0.31 -9.50 16.19
C GLU A 215 -0.38 -10.93 15.62
N ILE A 216 -1.42 -11.28 14.86
CA ILE A 216 -1.49 -12.52 14.08
C ILE A 216 -0.36 -12.55 13.06
N TYR A 217 -0.10 -11.43 12.41
CA TYR A 217 1.01 -11.27 11.48
C TYR A 217 2.39 -11.08 12.14
N GLY A 218 2.47 -11.27 13.46
CA GLY A 218 3.73 -11.30 14.19
C GLY A 218 4.22 -9.94 14.67
N PHE A 219 3.43 -8.86 14.58
CA PHE A 219 3.84 -7.55 15.09
C PHE A 219 4.17 -7.59 16.60
N GLN A 220 5.35 -7.08 16.97
CA GLN A 220 5.83 -7.06 18.35
C GLN A 220 5.96 -5.62 18.85
N SER A 221 4.99 -5.17 19.65
CA SER A 221 4.98 -3.82 20.25
C SER A 221 5.89 -3.68 21.47
N LYS A 222 6.26 -4.79 22.11
CA LYS A 222 7.13 -4.81 23.28
C LYS A 222 8.53 -5.18 22.84
N SER A 223 9.50 -4.46 23.38
CA SER A 223 10.94 -4.67 23.22
C SER A 223 11.42 -5.97 23.89
N SER A 224 10.76 -7.10 23.60
CA SER A 224 11.36 -8.42 23.74
C SER A 224 12.14 -8.72 22.47
N PHE A 225 13.02 -7.80 22.06
CA PHE A 225 14.08 -8.09 21.09
C PHE A 225 15.15 -8.93 21.80
N ASN A 226 14.75 -10.06 22.39
CA ASN A 226 15.70 -11.09 22.77
C ASN A 226 16.22 -11.66 21.47
N ARG A 227 17.48 -11.35 21.17
CA ARG A 227 18.25 -11.89 20.04
C ARG A 227 18.34 -13.43 20.04
N ASP A 228 17.86 -14.09 21.09
CA ASP A 228 18.12 -15.50 21.39
C ASP A 228 17.09 -16.49 20.83
N SER A 229 16.19 -16.09 19.93
CA SER A 229 15.29 -17.04 19.25
C SER A 229 15.32 -16.95 17.73
N LEU A 230 16.53 -16.88 17.15
CA LEU A 230 16.73 -17.37 15.78
C LEU A 230 16.64 -18.90 15.78
N HIS A 231 15.43 -19.44 15.91
CA HIS A 231 15.17 -20.78 15.39
C HIS A 231 15.06 -20.65 13.88
N ALA A 232 16.20 -20.87 13.21
CA ALA A 232 16.29 -21.05 11.77
C ALA A 232 15.36 -22.21 11.36
N GLY A 233 14.20 -21.89 10.78
CA GLY A 233 13.25 -22.91 10.32
C GLY A 233 11.87 -22.42 9.88
N SER A 234 11.45 -21.20 10.21
CA SER A 234 10.17 -20.66 9.72
C SER A 234 10.38 -19.71 8.55
N ASN A 235 10.07 -20.17 7.33
CA ASN A 235 10.15 -19.43 6.06
C ASN A 235 9.13 -18.27 5.93
N CYS A 236 8.57 -17.76 7.03
CA CYS A 236 7.50 -16.75 7.03
C CYS A 236 7.88 -15.44 7.73
N GLY A 237 9.17 -15.13 7.84
CA GLY A 237 9.64 -13.83 8.34
C GLY A 237 9.52 -12.76 7.26
N GLY A 238 8.69 -11.75 7.50
CA GLY A 238 8.53 -10.61 6.60
C GLY A 238 7.25 -9.82 6.91
N PRO A 239 7.13 -8.58 6.40
CA PRO A 239 5.94 -7.77 6.60
C PRO A 239 4.73 -8.48 5.99
N PRO A 240 3.55 -8.37 6.62
CA PRO A 240 2.42 -9.14 6.17
C PRO A 240 1.87 -8.62 4.84
N GLN A 241 1.32 -9.53 4.04
CA GLN A 241 0.79 -9.19 2.72
C GLN A 241 -0.35 -8.15 2.77
N ASN A 242 -1.01 -8.02 3.92
CA ASN A 242 -2.09 -7.08 4.14
C ASN A 242 -1.63 -5.72 4.69
N ILE A 243 -0.33 -5.49 4.93
CA ILE A 243 0.15 -4.29 5.64
C ILE A 243 -0.28 -3.00 4.95
N ARG A 244 -0.30 -2.98 3.61
CA ARG A 244 -0.78 -1.83 2.82
C ARG A 244 -2.24 -1.53 3.11
N SER A 245 -3.08 -2.56 3.08
CA SER A 245 -4.52 -2.44 3.37
C SER A 245 -4.76 -2.02 4.82
N TRP A 246 -3.98 -2.58 5.75
CA TRP A 246 -4.05 -2.24 7.16
C TRP A 246 -3.73 -0.75 7.42
N VAL A 247 -2.63 -0.24 6.84
CA VAL A 247 -2.21 1.15 7.00
C VAL A 247 -3.23 2.11 6.38
N ARG A 248 -3.75 1.81 5.19
CA ARG A 248 -4.81 2.60 4.55
C ARG A 248 -6.08 2.66 5.38
N PHE A 249 -6.49 1.52 5.92
CA PHE A 249 -7.67 1.45 6.78
C PHE A 249 -7.48 2.26 8.07
N ALA A 250 -6.32 2.15 8.72
CA ALA A 250 -5.99 2.96 9.91
C ALA A 250 -6.04 4.47 9.61
N ALA A 251 -5.54 4.89 8.44
CA ALA A 251 -5.64 6.27 7.99
C ALA A 251 -7.09 6.70 7.79
N ALA A 252 -7.93 5.88 7.14
CA ALA A 252 -9.35 6.15 6.93
C ALA A 252 -10.12 6.30 8.25
N CYS A 253 -9.89 5.41 9.23
CA CYS A 253 -10.47 5.50 10.57
C CYS A 253 -10.12 6.81 11.29
N SER A 254 -8.94 7.36 11.02
CA SER A 254 -8.48 8.61 11.62
C SER A 254 -9.21 9.85 11.08
N HIS A 255 -9.70 9.80 9.84
CA HIS A 255 -10.43 10.91 9.21
C HIS A 255 -11.89 11.01 9.63
N VAL A 256 -12.49 9.92 10.13
CA VAL A 256 -13.92 9.85 10.37
C VAL A 256 -14.35 10.13 11.80
N ARG A 257 -13.46 10.63 12.66
CA ARG A 257 -13.73 10.89 14.08
C ARG A 257 -15.08 11.60 14.35
N ASN A 258 -15.45 12.55 13.50
CA ASN A 258 -16.67 13.34 13.65
C ASN A 258 -17.95 12.57 13.26
N LYS A 259 -17.83 11.53 12.42
CA LYS A 259 -18.94 10.70 11.94
C LYS A 259 -19.05 9.39 12.74
N PHE A 260 -17.91 8.77 13.01
CA PHE A 260 -17.77 7.48 13.66
C PHE A 260 -16.70 7.53 14.74
N SER A 261 -17.05 7.11 15.95
CA SER A 261 -16.10 6.99 17.07
C SER A 261 -15.36 5.64 17.02
N VAL A 262 -14.65 5.37 15.92
CA VAL A 262 -13.95 4.08 15.69
C VAL A 262 -12.78 3.88 16.65
N LEU A 263 -12.05 4.96 16.92
CA LEU A 263 -10.88 4.97 17.80
C LEU A 263 -11.17 5.89 18.98
N SER A 264 -10.70 5.51 20.16
CA SER A 264 -10.50 6.39 21.30
C SER A 264 -9.13 7.09 21.24
N THR A 265 -8.94 8.09 22.10
CA THR A 265 -7.68 8.84 22.17
C THR A 265 -6.48 7.96 22.50
N SER A 266 -6.60 7.02 23.44
CA SER A 266 -5.52 6.09 23.79
C SER A 266 -5.20 5.11 22.66
N GLU A 267 -6.21 4.67 21.92
CA GLU A 267 -6.02 3.76 20.78
C GLU A 267 -5.33 4.49 19.62
N ALA A 268 -5.67 5.75 19.38
CA ALA A 268 -4.96 6.61 18.43
C ALA A 268 -3.51 6.87 18.86
N GLU A 269 -3.24 7.07 20.17
CA GLU A 269 -1.87 7.18 20.70
C GLU A 269 -1.06 5.91 20.37
N GLU A 270 -1.61 4.73 20.63
CA GLU A 270 -0.95 3.45 20.30
C GLU A 270 -0.73 3.28 18.79
N LEU A 271 -1.70 3.67 17.94
CA LEU A 271 -1.53 3.59 16.49
C LEU A 271 -0.39 4.49 15.98
N VAL A 272 -0.21 5.68 16.54
CA VAL A 272 0.95 6.54 16.20
C VAL A 272 2.26 5.81 16.52
N GLU A 273 2.33 5.15 17.68
CA GLU A 273 3.51 4.36 18.05
C GLU A 273 3.73 3.21 17.06
N VAL A 274 2.68 2.47 16.70
CA VAL A 274 2.73 1.38 15.72
C VAL A 274 3.31 1.88 14.40
N ILE A 275 2.78 2.97 13.85
CA ILE A 275 3.28 3.53 12.57
C ILE A 275 4.76 3.93 12.66
N ILE A 276 5.20 4.52 13.78
CA ILE A 276 6.62 4.82 13.99
C ILE A 276 7.45 3.55 14.02
N PHE A 277 7.01 2.48 14.68
CA PHE A 277 7.71 1.19 14.60
C PHE A 277 7.76 0.64 13.18
N LEU A 278 6.68 0.76 12.39
CA LEU A 278 6.72 0.35 10.98
C LEU A 278 7.76 1.14 10.17
N PHE A 279 8.01 2.42 10.48
CA PHE A 279 9.10 3.18 9.87
C PHE A 279 10.50 2.69 10.27
N LEU A 280 10.63 2.07 11.44
CA LEU A 280 11.89 1.49 11.90
C LEU A 280 12.18 0.14 11.24
N ASP A 281 11.19 -0.50 10.62
CA ASP A 281 11.41 -1.74 9.87
C ASP A 281 11.90 -1.44 8.44
N HIS A 282 13.15 -1.82 8.16
CA HIS A 282 13.77 -1.58 6.87
C HIS A 282 13.01 -2.26 5.71
N GLN A 283 12.34 -3.40 5.96
CA GLN A 283 11.58 -4.11 4.93
C GLN A 283 10.33 -3.32 4.48
N LEU A 284 9.90 -2.33 5.27
CA LEU A 284 8.75 -1.49 4.99
C LEU A 284 9.12 -0.13 4.37
N HIS A 285 10.41 0.11 4.07
CA HIS A 285 10.85 1.40 3.53
C HIS A 285 10.12 1.78 2.23
N GLY A 286 9.77 0.79 1.40
CA GLY A 286 8.98 1.00 0.17
C GLY A 286 7.54 1.49 0.42
N LEU A 287 7.07 1.52 1.66
CA LEU A 287 5.76 2.04 2.06
C LEU A 287 5.84 3.42 2.73
N ALA A 288 7.00 4.08 2.73
CA ALA A 288 7.23 5.33 3.47
C ALA A 288 6.17 6.42 3.19
N VAL A 289 5.75 6.58 1.92
CA VAL A 289 4.70 7.55 1.55
C VAL A 289 3.37 7.21 2.22
N LEU A 290 2.97 5.94 2.16
CA LEU A 290 1.72 5.46 2.76
C LEU A 290 1.75 5.57 4.30
N LEU A 291 2.88 5.22 4.92
CA LEU A 291 3.08 5.38 6.36
C LEU A 291 3.05 6.85 6.78
N TYR A 292 3.61 7.74 5.95
CA TYR A 292 3.59 9.18 6.20
C TYR A 292 2.17 9.73 6.16
N GLU A 293 1.40 9.40 5.13
CA GLU A 293 0.00 9.80 5.01
C GLU A 293 -0.80 9.34 6.23
N CYS A 294 -0.64 8.06 6.63
CA CYS A 294 -1.30 7.52 7.81
C CYS A 294 -0.89 8.24 9.10
N MET A 295 0.41 8.50 9.29
CA MET A 295 0.92 9.24 10.44
C MET A 295 0.33 10.66 10.51
N GLN A 296 0.23 11.36 9.38
CA GLN A 296 -0.40 12.69 9.32
C GLN A 296 -1.89 12.64 9.65
N SER A 297 -2.62 11.63 9.16
CA SER A 297 -4.03 11.41 9.51
C SER A 297 -4.21 11.15 11.00
N LEU A 298 -3.35 10.34 11.61
CA LEU A 298 -3.36 10.04 13.06
C LEU A 298 -2.99 11.25 13.92
N ILE A 299 -1.99 12.05 13.52
CA ILE A 299 -1.66 13.30 14.24
C ILE A 299 -2.82 14.30 14.16
N SER A 300 -3.51 14.34 13.02
CA SER A 300 -4.67 15.21 12.79
C SER A 300 -5.93 14.74 13.53
N TYR A 301 -6.02 13.46 13.91
CA TYR A 301 -7.15 12.89 14.64
C TYR A 301 -7.38 13.56 16.00
N PHE A 302 -6.33 13.96 16.72
CA PHE A 302 -6.43 14.55 18.05
C PHE A 302 -7.06 15.95 18.04
N THR A 303 -7.85 16.28 19.06
CA THR A 303 -8.25 17.69 19.26
C THR A 303 -7.09 18.49 19.83
N GLU A 304 -7.14 19.83 19.73
CA GLU A 304 -6.14 20.72 20.34
C GLU A 304 -5.96 20.50 21.85
N LYS A 305 -7.03 20.10 22.56
CA LYS A 305 -7.01 19.83 23.99
C LYS A 305 -6.30 18.52 24.32
N GLU A 306 -6.57 17.46 23.56
CA GLU A 306 -5.97 16.14 23.75
C GLU A 306 -4.51 16.13 23.34
N TRP A 307 -4.19 16.80 22.22
CA TRP A 307 -2.88 16.73 21.56
C TRP A 307 -1.72 17.03 22.50
N LYS A 308 -1.84 18.05 23.38
CA LYS A 308 -0.76 18.41 24.32
C LYS A 308 -0.40 17.25 25.26
N ASN A 309 -1.40 16.55 25.79
CA ASN A 309 -1.17 15.41 26.67
C ASN A 309 -0.75 14.17 25.88
N SER A 310 -1.42 13.88 24.77
CA SER A 310 -1.14 12.72 23.91
C SER A 310 0.26 12.76 23.32
N CYS A 311 0.71 13.91 22.81
CA CYS A 311 2.05 14.11 22.28
C CYS A 311 3.15 13.73 23.29
N ASN A 312 2.98 14.13 24.56
CA ASN A 312 3.94 13.81 25.61
C ASN A 312 3.89 12.32 26.00
N LYS A 313 2.69 11.71 26.06
CA LYS A 313 2.54 10.27 26.34
C LYS A 313 3.20 9.42 25.26
N ILE A 314 2.91 9.70 23.99
CA ILE A 314 3.50 9.02 22.83
C ILE A 314 5.03 9.14 22.90
N ALA A 315 5.54 10.35 23.11
CA ALA A 315 6.98 10.58 23.20
C ALA A 315 7.67 9.78 24.31
N LYS A 316 7.08 9.75 25.51
CA LYS A 316 7.61 8.96 26.64
C LYS A 316 7.57 7.46 26.35
N SER A 317 6.47 6.99 25.79
CA SER A 317 6.27 5.58 25.45
C SER A 317 7.28 5.11 24.41
N LEU A 318 7.51 5.88 23.35
CA LEU A 318 8.51 5.62 22.33
C LEU A 318 9.93 5.63 22.91
N ALA A 319 10.29 6.64 23.70
CA ALA A 319 11.62 6.75 24.28
C ALA A 319 12.00 5.55 25.16
N CYS A 320 11.02 4.92 25.83
CA CYS A 320 11.24 3.72 26.63
C CYS A 320 11.40 2.43 25.80
N ARG A 321 10.92 2.39 24.54
CA ARG A 321 10.85 1.16 23.73
C ARG A 321 11.81 1.14 22.55
N VAL A 322 12.14 2.30 21.98
CA VAL A 322 13.06 2.41 20.84
C VAL A 322 14.49 2.14 21.33
N PRO A 323 15.25 1.25 20.65
CA PRO A 323 16.65 1.02 20.96
C PRO A 323 17.47 2.31 20.87
N LYS A 324 18.47 2.46 21.75
CA LYS A 324 19.32 3.65 21.86
C LYS A 324 20.49 3.63 20.86
N ASP A 325 20.26 3.04 19.70
CA ASP A 325 21.18 2.98 18.56
C ASP A 325 20.68 3.93 17.46
N LEU A 326 21.07 3.71 16.21
CA LEU A 326 20.64 4.54 15.08
C LEU A 326 19.10 4.57 14.92
N ASN A 327 18.36 3.58 15.44
CA ASN A 327 16.90 3.54 15.38
C ASN A 327 16.27 4.71 16.17
N CYS A 328 16.92 5.22 17.20
CA CYS A 328 16.41 6.39 17.92
C CYS A 328 16.43 7.67 17.06
N LEU A 329 17.44 7.81 16.20
CA LEU A 329 17.50 8.90 15.21
C LEU A 329 16.43 8.71 14.14
N ARG A 330 16.28 7.48 13.62
CA ARG A 330 15.24 7.15 12.63
C ARG A 330 13.82 7.38 13.15
N ALA A 331 13.55 7.08 14.41
CA ALA A 331 12.26 7.33 15.04
C ALA A 331 11.90 8.83 15.10
N VAL A 332 12.91 9.70 15.21
CA VAL A 332 12.73 11.15 15.16
C VAL A 332 12.60 11.62 13.70
N GLU A 333 13.45 11.14 12.81
CA GLU A 333 13.47 11.52 11.39
C GLU A 333 12.18 11.15 10.66
N CYS A 334 11.61 9.98 10.95
CA CYS A 334 10.42 9.49 10.28
C CYS A 334 9.19 10.37 10.53
N ILE A 335 9.16 11.10 11.66
CA ILE A 335 8.16 12.12 11.98
C ILE A 335 8.44 13.36 11.13
N SER A 336 8.39 13.21 9.80
CA SER A 336 8.48 14.30 8.85
C SER A 336 7.13 15.04 8.81
N GLY A 337 7.14 16.34 8.50
CA GLY A 337 5.95 17.17 8.56
C GLY A 337 6.29 18.61 8.90
N TYR A 338 5.66 19.54 8.17
CA TYR A 338 5.86 20.99 8.34
C TYR A 338 4.83 21.62 9.27
N ASP A 339 3.74 20.91 9.57
CA ASP A 339 2.70 21.37 10.47
C ASP A 339 3.22 21.43 11.92
N THR A 340 2.53 22.24 12.71
CA THR A 340 2.90 22.50 14.10
C THR A 340 2.90 21.24 14.96
N ARG A 341 1.95 20.32 14.72
CA ARG A 341 1.81 19.12 15.55
C ARG A 341 2.91 18.11 15.24
N SER A 342 3.24 17.84 13.98
CA SER A 342 4.37 16.99 13.63
C SER A 342 5.69 17.51 14.19
N LYS A 343 5.92 18.83 14.15
CA LYS A 343 7.10 19.47 14.77
C LYS A 343 7.12 19.28 16.29
N GLN A 344 5.98 19.45 16.95
CA GLN A 344 5.86 19.22 18.39
C GLN A 344 6.13 17.77 18.78
N LEU A 345 5.58 16.82 18.02
CA LEU A 345 5.81 15.38 18.25
C LEU A 345 7.28 15.04 18.05
N ARG A 346 7.87 15.45 16.92
CA ARG A 346 9.31 15.25 16.63
C ARG A 346 10.18 15.80 17.76
N SER A 347 9.94 17.04 18.18
CA SER A 347 10.69 17.67 19.27
C SER A 347 10.51 16.94 20.60
N SER A 348 9.29 16.49 20.91
CA SER A 348 9.00 15.79 22.16
C SER A 348 9.64 14.42 22.21
N VAL A 349 9.59 13.67 21.10
CA VAL A 349 10.22 12.35 20.96
C VAL A 349 11.74 12.49 21.10
N ALA A 350 12.35 13.43 20.38
CA ALA A 350 13.78 13.69 20.48
C ALA A 350 14.21 14.05 21.92
N TYR A 351 13.45 14.92 22.59
CA TYR A 351 13.72 15.30 23.98
C TYR A 351 13.61 14.11 24.95
N GLN A 352 12.55 13.30 24.85
CA GLN A 352 12.37 12.14 25.74
C GLN A 352 13.44 11.06 25.50
N ILE A 353 13.84 10.81 24.24
CA ILE A 353 14.95 9.91 23.91
C ILE A 353 16.25 10.41 24.55
N LEU A 354 16.57 11.71 24.42
CA LEU A 354 17.76 12.31 25.03
C LEU A 354 17.76 12.17 26.55
N LEU A 355 16.64 12.44 27.22
CA LEU A 355 16.51 12.24 28.67
C LEU A 355 16.83 10.81 29.07
N VAL A 356 16.22 9.83 28.40
CA VAL A 356 16.48 8.41 28.65
C VAL A 356 17.96 8.08 28.40
N CYS A 357 18.59 8.60 27.35
CA CYS A 357 20.01 8.39 27.08
C CYS A 357 20.92 8.97 28.18
N PHE A 358 20.57 10.12 28.76
CA PHE A 358 21.36 10.74 29.83
C PHE A 358 21.13 10.10 31.21
N ASP A 359 19.91 9.70 31.54
CA ASP A 359 19.60 9.06 32.82
C ASP A 359 20.31 7.72 32.98
N ASN A 360 20.60 7.01 31.88
CA ASN A 360 21.37 5.76 31.92
C ASN A 360 22.88 5.99 32.08
N LYS A 361 23.41 7.15 31.64
CA LYS A 361 24.83 7.51 31.83
C LYS A 361 25.17 7.90 33.27
N MET A 362 24.18 8.07 34.15
CA MET A 362 24.39 8.34 35.58
C MET A 362 24.52 7.04 36.40
N LEU A 363 24.33 5.87 35.79
CA LEU A 363 24.35 4.55 36.43
C LEU A 363 25.53 3.65 35.98
N ASP A 364 26.28 4.08 34.96
CA ASP A 364 27.58 3.52 34.55
C ASP A 364 28.71 4.40 35.10
#